data_AF-A0A9E5FYJ7-F1
#
_entry.id   AF-A0A9E5FYJ7-F1
#
_cell.length_a   1.000
_cell.length_b   1.000
_cell.length_c   1.000
_cell.angle_alpha   90.00
_cell.angle_beta   90.00
_cell.angle_gamma   90.00
#
_symmetry.space_group_name_H-M   'P 1'
#
loop_
_entity.id
_entity.type
_entity.pdbx_description
1 polymer ?
#
loop_
_entity_poly.entity_id
_entity_poly.type
_entity_poly.pdbx_seq_one_letter_code
_entity_poly.pdbx_strand_id
1 'polypeptide(L)'
;MVRRLMARRLVEHSQPMNRMATTPRIPMYCCMCAPAGVCSRHVRCGCSIRIADPPPPYPATVIPTPRTVIFADAADAILAVVRARGQRTVIGITGAVAAGKSTLARRLSECVVSTDNYLPDYQTMAEHLRDLPESSDLERLAQDLAALRSGSGTNIPLWTFAEHRRIGEQYVQTADVVVVEGLHALHALPRQHIDIAVFVDAPQPTRWQRAVAREQAGDRPWPIEYLDKFFHTVAEPTFALHADSYRRAAHFVVINDAAHAPES
;
A
#
# COMPACT_ATOMS: atom_id res chain seq x y z
N MET A 1 38.53 -25.45 -53.57
CA MET A 1 39.57 -24.46 -53.95
C MET A 1 39.48 -23.31 -52.94
N VAL A 2 40.24 -23.38 -51.83
CA VAL A 2 41.33 -22.41 -51.44
C VAL A 2 40.74 -21.06 -50.97
N ARG A 3 40.98 -20.43 -49.81
CA ARG A 3 41.85 -20.51 -48.60
C ARG A 3 41.26 -19.50 -47.58
N ARG A 4 41.13 -19.80 -46.27
CA ARG A 4 42.02 -19.41 -45.13
C ARG A 4 42.46 -17.93 -45.01
N LEU A 5 42.13 -17.31 -43.87
CA LEU A 5 42.95 -16.45 -42.97
C LEU A 5 42.06 -16.12 -41.73
N MET A 6 42.25 -16.62 -40.49
CA MET A 6 43.33 -16.38 -39.49
C MET A 6 43.67 -14.88 -39.38
N ALA A 7 43.69 -14.17 -38.25
CA ALA A 7 43.68 -14.44 -36.80
C ALA A 7 43.40 -13.06 -36.10
N ARG A 8 43.13 -12.86 -34.80
CA ARG A 8 43.99 -13.08 -33.61
C ARG A 8 43.20 -12.63 -32.37
N ARG A 9 43.40 -13.35 -31.26
CA ARG A 9 43.04 -12.96 -29.87
C ARG A 9 43.89 -11.78 -29.41
N LEU A 10 43.33 -10.93 -28.55
CA LEU A 10 44.03 -10.37 -27.39
C LEU A 10 43.08 -10.35 -26.18
N VAL A 11 43.60 -10.83 -25.06
CA VAL A 11 43.02 -10.88 -23.71
C VAL A 11 43.96 -10.05 -22.85
N GLU A 12 43.45 -9.06 -22.12
CA GLU A 12 44.07 -8.34 -20.99
C GLU A 12 42.89 -7.80 -20.14
N HIS A 13 42.47 -8.40 -19.03
CA HIS A 13 42.95 -8.24 -17.64
C HIS A 13 43.24 -6.79 -17.21
N SER A 14 42.33 -6.17 -16.42
CA SER A 14 42.59 -5.76 -15.01
C SER A 14 41.59 -4.72 -14.44
N GLN A 15 40.73 -5.19 -13.51
CA GLN A 15 40.25 -4.60 -12.24
C GLN A 15 39.56 -3.20 -12.12
N PRO A 16 38.75 -2.99 -11.04
CA PRO A 16 37.59 -2.08 -11.06
C PRO A 16 37.84 -0.71 -10.42
N MET A 17 37.22 0.34 -10.98
CA MET A 17 37.17 1.66 -10.36
C MET A 17 36.03 1.75 -9.35
N ASN A 18 36.43 1.87 -8.08
CA ASN A 18 35.62 2.29 -6.96
C ASN A 18 35.22 3.78 -7.13
N ARG A 19 33.94 4.08 -7.34
CA ARG A 19 33.41 5.45 -7.23
C ARG A 19 32.33 5.48 -6.15
N MET A 20 32.72 6.02 -5.00
CA MET A 20 31.81 6.54 -3.99
C MET A 20 30.93 7.62 -4.65
N ALA A 21 29.64 7.32 -4.83
CA ALA A 21 28.65 8.33 -5.17
C ALA A 21 28.14 8.96 -3.87
N THR A 22 28.60 10.18 -3.61
CA THR A 22 28.06 11.08 -2.59
C THR A 22 26.62 11.45 -2.95
N THR A 23 25.66 11.08 -2.11
CA THR A 23 24.27 11.54 -2.20
C THR A 23 24.19 13.06 -2.00
N PRO A 24 23.51 13.82 -2.86
CA PRO A 24 23.29 15.25 -2.66
C PRO A 24 22.22 15.46 -1.57
N ARG A 25 22.54 16.29 -0.59
CA ARG A 25 21.58 16.79 0.40
C ARG A 25 20.55 17.68 -0.31
N ILE A 26 19.28 17.27 -0.30
CA ILE A 26 18.15 18.08 -0.75
C ILE A 26 17.90 19.15 0.33
N PRO A 27 17.85 20.45 -0.01
CA PRO A 27 17.50 21.49 0.96
C PRO A 27 15.97 21.48 1.16
N MET A 28 15.53 21.15 2.36
CA MET A 28 14.12 21.26 2.74
C MET A 28 13.80 22.74 3.01
N TYR A 29 13.00 23.34 2.13
CA TYR A 29 12.43 24.66 2.33
C TYR A 29 11.26 24.56 3.31
N CYS A 30 11.42 25.16 4.49
CA CYS A 30 10.33 25.44 5.40
C CYS A 30 9.80 26.87 5.11
N CYS A 31 8.64 26.97 4.46
CA CYS A 31 7.75 28.14 4.54
C CYS A 31 7.28 28.27 6.00
N MET A 32 7.05 29.42 6.63
CA MET A 32 6.69 30.78 6.20
C MET A 32 6.84 31.65 7.46
N CYS A 33 7.60 32.76 7.42
CA CYS A 33 7.41 33.89 8.31
C CYS A 33 7.71 35.17 7.51
N ALA A 34 6.79 36.14 7.59
CA ALA A 34 6.72 37.38 6.82
C ALA A 34 7.91 38.34 7.09
N PRO A 35 8.11 39.38 6.25
CA PRO A 35 9.36 40.15 6.20
C PRO A 35 9.39 41.32 7.18
N ALA A 36 10.63 41.72 7.51
CA ALA A 36 11.07 42.95 8.16
C ALA A 36 10.76 43.12 9.65
N GLY A 37 11.83 43.35 10.45
CA GLY A 37 11.72 43.95 11.77
C GLY A 37 12.68 43.36 12.79
N VAL A 38 13.68 44.15 13.15
CA VAL A 38 14.68 43.91 14.20
C VAL A 38 14.06 43.33 15.48
N CYS A 39 14.57 42.20 15.97
CA CYS A 39 14.41 41.82 17.38
C CYS A 39 15.77 41.44 17.96
N SER A 40 16.41 42.44 18.57
CA SER A 40 17.55 42.30 19.46
C SER A 40 17.04 41.96 20.86
N ARG A 41 17.75 41.05 21.54
CA ARG A 41 17.61 40.59 22.94
C ARG A 41 16.74 39.34 23.19
N HIS A 42 17.43 38.25 23.51
CA HIS A 42 17.12 37.27 24.55
C HIS A 42 15.64 37.11 24.96
N VAL A 43 14.90 36.30 24.22
CA VAL A 43 13.87 35.41 24.78
C VAL A 43 14.04 34.05 24.10
N ARG A 44 14.58 33.07 24.83
CA ARG A 44 14.55 31.67 24.38
C ARG A 44 13.08 31.26 24.31
N CYS A 45 12.51 31.20 23.12
CA CYS A 45 11.24 30.55 22.89
C CYS A 45 11.39 29.08 23.30
N GLY A 46 10.85 28.72 24.46
CA GLY A 46 10.90 27.38 25.07
C GLY A 46 9.97 26.38 24.40
N CYS A 47 9.78 26.46 23.08
CA CYS A 47 9.02 25.46 22.33
C CYS A 47 9.95 24.29 21.98
N SER A 48 10.26 23.46 22.96
CA SER A 48 10.88 22.15 22.72
C SER A 48 9.80 21.13 22.39
N ILE A 49 9.11 21.31 21.26
CA ILE A 49 8.43 20.19 20.62
C ILE A 49 9.57 19.30 20.11
N ARG A 50 9.94 18.31 20.93
CA ARG A 50 10.70 17.18 20.43
C ARG A 50 9.81 16.53 19.40
N ILE A 51 10.13 16.71 18.12
CA ILE A 51 9.68 15.79 17.09
C ILE A 51 10.26 14.45 17.54
N ALA A 52 9.41 13.60 18.12
CA ALA A 52 9.83 12.27 18.50
C ALA A 52 10.40 11.61 17.24
N ASP A 53 11.57 11.00 17.36
CA ASP A 53 12.13 10.23 16.26
C ASP A 53 11.05 9.23 15.79
N PRO A 54 10.83 9.08 14.47
CA PRO A 54 9.90 8.10 13.97
C PRO A 54 10.28 6.74 14.59
N PRO A 55 9.31 5.98 15.11
CA PRO A 55 9.61 4.69 15.73
C PRO A 55 10.42 3.85 14.73
N PRO A 56 11.46 3.13 15.19
CA PRO A 56 12.32 2.39 14.28
C PRO A 56 11.48 1.46 13.39
N PRO A 57 11.83 1.29 12.10
CA PRO A 57 11.21 0.27 11.26
C PRO A 57 11.35 -1.05 12.00
N TYR A 58 10.20 -1.68 12.25
CA TYR A 58 10.08 -2.81 13.16
C TYR A 58 11.13 -3.88 12.79
N PRO A 59 11.94 -4.38 13.73
CA PRO A 59 12.85 -5.48 13.44
C PRO A 59 12.02 -6.68 13.00
N ALA A 60 12.48 -7.41 11.98
CA ALA A 60 11.86 -8.64 11.50
C ALA A 60 11.50 -9.56 12.69
N THR A 61 10.24 -9.57 13.11
CA THR A 61 9.80 -10.21 14.35
C THR A 61 8.81 -11.30 14.01
N VAL A 62 9.07 -12.45 14.64
CA VAL A 62 8.19 -13.61 14.90
C VAL A 62 6.89 -13.58 14.10
N ILE A 63 6.82 -14.43 13.06
CA ILE A 63 5.56 -14.71 12.36
C ILE A 63 4.58 -15.24 13.42
N PRO A 64 3.58 -14.46 13.85
CA PRO A 64 2.60 -14.96 14.79
C PRO A 64 1.75 -15.99 14.09
N THR A 65 1.29 -17.01 14.81
CA THR A 65 0.27 -17.92 14.26
C THR A 65 -0.96 -17.09 13.89
N PRO A 66 -1.38 -17.05 12.61
CA PRO A 66 -2.49 -16.20 12.20
C PRO A 66 -3.77 -16.61 12.93
N ARG A 67 -4.49 -15.64 13.49
CA ARG A 67 -5.83 -15.86 14.04
C ARG A 67 -6.82 -15.90 12.89
N THR A 68 -7.51 -17.02 12.74
CA THR A 68 -8.59 -17.12 11.76
C THR A 68 -9.89 -16.64 12.40
N VAL A 69 -10.59 -15.72 11.76
CA VAL A 69 -11.86 -15.15 12.22
C VAL A 69 -12.85 -15.07 11.05
N ILE A 70 -14.15 -15.15 11.33
CA ILE A 70 -15.18 -14.90 10.32
C ILE A 70 -15.34 -13.38 10.11
N PHE A 71 -15.83 -12.99 8.93
CA PHE A 71 -15.96 -11.58 8.55
C PHE A 71 -16.85 -10.77 9.51
N ALA A 72 -17.90 -11.39 10.07
CA ALA A 72 -18.79 -10.76 11.03
C ALA A 72 -18.04 -10.24 12.27
N ASP A 73 -17.16 -11.06 12.84
CA ASP A 73 -16.44 -10.76 14.09
C ASP A 73 -15.10 -10.04 13.88
N ALA A 74 -14.65 -9.94 12.63
CA ALA A 74 -13.30 -9.48 12.29
C ALA A 74 -12.99 -8.08 12.83
N ALA A 75 -13.91 -7.13 12.68
CA ALA A 75 -13.70 -5.76 13.15
C ALA A 75 -13.50 -5.70 14.67
N ASP A 76 -14.36 -6.38 15.43
CA ASP A 76 -14.28 -6.40 16.90
C ASP A 76 -13.01 -7.08 17.40
N ALA A 77 -12.63 -8.20 16.78
CA ALA A 77 -11.42 -8.93 17.10
C ALA A 77 -10.15 -8.09 16.85
N ILE A 78 -10.09 -7.38 15.72
CA ILE A 78 -8.97 -6.50 15.38
C ILE A 78 -8.94 -5.28 16.32
N LEU A 79 -10.07 -4.61 16.54
CA LEU A 79 -10.15 -3.44 17.42
C LEU A 79 -9.84 -3.78 18.87
N ALA A 80 -10.12 -5.01 19.33
CA ALA A 80 -9.69 -5.47 20.65
C ALA A 80 -8.15 -5.46 20.78
N VAL A 81 -7.43 -5.87 19.74
CA VAL A 81 -5.96 -5.79 19.71
C VAL A 81 -5.48 -4.34 19.64
N VAL A 82 -6.13 -3.50 18.84
CA VAL A 82 -5.83 -2.06 18.77
C VAL A 82 -5.96 -1.41 20.14
N ARG A 83 -7.07 -1.64 20.85
CA ARG A 83 -7.32 -1.10 22.19
C ARG A 83 -6.27 -1.57 23.20
N ALA A 84 -5.87 -2.84 23.14
CA ALA A 84 -4.83 -3.38 24.01
C ALA A 84 -3.44 -2.76 23.78
N ARG A 85 -3.16 -2.23 22.58
CA ARG A 85 -1.90 -1.53 22.27
C ARG A 85 -1.84 -0.11 22.84
N GLY A 86 -2.97 0.58 22.96
CA GLY A 86 -3.05 1.93 23.56
C GLY A 86 -2.26 3.03 22.83
N GLN A 87 -1.91 2.82 21.56
CA GLN A 87 -1.15 3.77 20.74
C GLN A 87 -1.68 3.79 19.30
N ARG A 88 -1.30 4.83 18.55
CA ARG A 88 -1.63 4.92 17.12
C ARG A 88 -1.19 3.65 16.40
N THR A 89 -2.11 3.10 15.60
CA THR A 89 -1.95 1.78 14.97
C THR A 89 -2.27 1.87 13.49
N VAL A 90 -1.36 1.37 12.66
CA VAL A 90 -1.57 1.21 11.22
C VAL A 90 -1.96 -0.24 10.93
N ILE A 91 -3.12 -0.43 10.31
CA ILE A 91 -3.66 -1.73 9.92
C ILE A 91 -3.51 -1.89 8.41
N GLY A 92 -2.86 -2.96 7.96
CA GLY A 92 -2.77 -3.31 6.55
C GLY A 92 -3.75 -4.42 6.21
N ILE A 93 -4.64 -4.19 5.24
CA ILE A 93 -5.67 -5.15 4.82
C ILE A 93 -5.45 -5.50 3.35
N THR A 94 -5.06 -6.74 3.08
CA THR A 94 -4.95 -7.27 1.72
C THR A 94 -5.92 -8.42 1.47
N GLY A 95 -5.97 -8.88 0.22
CA GLY A 95 -6.96 -9.82 -0.29
C GLY A 95 -7.27 -9.55 -1.76
N ALA A 96 -7.73 -10.57 -2.47
CA ALA A 96 -8.04 -10.48 -3.89
C ALA A 96 -9.13 -9.42 -4.20
N VAL A 97 -9.29 -9.09 -5.48
CA VAL A 97 -10.38 -8.20 -5.93
C VAL A 97 -11.72 -8.76 -5.46
N ALA A 98 -12.59 -7.86 -4.96
CA ALA A 98 -13.91 -8.18 -4.39
C ALA A 98 -13.92 -9.12 -3.16
N ALA A 99 -12.79 -9.28 -2.45
CA ALA A 99 -12.74 -10.05 -1.20
C ALA A 99 -13.44 -9.38 0.01
N GLY A 100 -13.80 -8.10 -0.07
CA GLY A 100 -14.45 -7.36 1.03
C GLY A 100 -13.51 -6.49 1.89
N LYS A 101 -12.28 -6.24 1.42
CA LYS A 101 -11.27 -5.40 2.10
C LYS A 101 -11.80 -4.01 2.47
N SER A 102 -12.30 -3.25 1.50
CA SER A 102 -12.77 -1.88 1.71
C SER A 102 -14.00 -1.80 2.63
N THR A 103 -14.80 -2.87 2.71
CA THR A 103 -15.91 -2.98 3.68
C THR A 103 -15.38 -3.19 5.09
N LEU A 104 -14.39 -4.08 5.28
CA LEU A 104 -13.74 -4.27 6.57
C LEU A 104 -12.98 -3.00 7.00
N ALA A 105 -12.28 -2.35 6.08
CA ALA A 105 -11.52 -1.13 6.32
C ALA A 105 -12.39 -0.03 6.93
N ARG A 106 -13.56 0.23 6.34
CA ARG A 106 -14.53 1.23 6.83
C ARG A 106 -15.12 0.89 8.20
N ARG A 107 -15.15 -0.39 8.59
CA ARG A 107 -15.57 -0.80 9.96
C ARG A 107 -14.47 -0.57 11.00
N LEU A 108 -13.23 -0.36 10.59
CA LEU A 108 -12.07 -0.22 11.47
C LEU A 108 -11.63 1.22 11.66
N SER A 109 -11.77 2.07 10.65
CA SER A 109 -11.41 3.48 10.71
C SER A 109 -12.08 4.31 9.61
N GLU A 110 -12.24 5.60 9.88
CA GLU A 110 -12.57 6.63 8.89
C GLU A 110 -11.33 7.05 8.07
N CYS A 111 -10.10 6.85 8.59
CA CYS A 111 -8.85 7.14 7.90
C CYS A 111 -8.41 5.90 7.10
N VAL A 112 -8.91 5.77 5.86
CA VAL A 112 -8.61 4.66 4.95
C VAL A 112 -7.82 5.15 3.74
N VAL A 113 -6.67 4.54 3.50
CA VAL A 113 -5.81 4.75 2.32
C VAL A 113 -5.91 3.52 1.42
N SER A 114 -6.44 3.69 0.21
CA SER A 114 -6.48 2.61 -0.78
C SER A 114 -5.15 2.53 -1.55
N THR A 115 -4.60 1.33 -1.74
CA THR A 115 -3.43 1.14 -2.61
C THR A 115 -3.75 1.43 -4.08
N ASP A 116 -5.04 1.38 -4.46
CA ASP A 116 -5.47 1.68 -5.83
C ASP A 116 -5.11 3.13 -6.23
N ASN A 117 -5.04 4.05 -5.24
CA ASN A 117 -4.60 5.43 -5.46
C ASN A 117 -3.15 5.56 -5.95
N TYR A 118 -2.34 4.52 -5.75
CA TYR A 118 -0.93 4.47 -6.10
C TYR A 118 -0.68 3.68 -7.38
N LEU A 119 -1.74 3.26 -8.08
CA LEU A 119 -1.62 2.65 -9.39
C LEU A 119 -1.07 3.65 -10.43
N PRO A 120 -0.41 3.14 -11.49
CA PRO A 120 0.07 3.94 -12.61
C PRO A 120 -1.08 4.35 -13.54
N ASP A 121 -0.75 5.14 -14.56
CA ASP A 121 -1.67 5.43 -15.66
C ASP A 121 -1.78 4.21 -16.59
N TYR A 122 -2.94 3.55 -16.60
CA TYR A 122 -3.17 2.34 -17.39
C TYR A 122 -3.33 2.62 -18.89
N GLN A 123 -3.57 3.86 -19.29
CA GLN A 123 -3.68 4.24 -20.71
C GLN A 123 -2.33 4.11 -21.41
N THR A 124 -1.23 4.27 -20.67
CA THR A 124 0.15 4.18 -21.18
C THR A 124 0.82 2.83 -20.85
N MET A 125 0.12 1.95 -20.13
CA MET A 125 0.67 0.70 -19.61
C MET A 125 0.07 -0.53 -20.28
N ALA A 126 0.94 -1.48 -20.63
CA ALA A 126 0.52 -2.78 -21.13
C ALA A 126 -0.27 -3.56 -20.08
N GLU A 127 -1.33 -4.24 -20.52
CA GLU A 127 -2.30 -4.90 -19.63
C GLU A 127 -1.67 -5.93 -18.68
N HIS A 128 -0.67 -6.68 -19.14
CA HIS A 128 0.03 -7.69 -18.34
C HIS A 128 0.93 -7.12 -17.23
N LEU A 129 1.18 -5.80 -17.23
CA LEU A 129 1.93 -5.11 -16.18
C LEU A 129 1.01 -4.50 -15.10
N ARG A 130 -0.30 -4.45 -15.36
CA ARG A 130 -1.28 -3.86 -14.43
C ARG A 130 -1.41 -4.72 -13.18
N ASP A 131 -1.73 -4.06 -12.08
CA ASP A 131 -1.82 -4.64 -10.72
C ASP A 131 -0.53 -5.33 -10.22
N LEU A 132 0.58 -5.32 -10.97
CA LEU A 132 1.87 -5.79 -10.45
C LEU A 132 2.38 -4.81 -9.38
N PRO A 133 2.92 -5.28 -8.25
CA PRO A 133 3.48 -4.40 -7.23
C PRO A 133 4.55 -3.44 -7.79
N GLU A 134 5.35 -3.90 -8.76
CA GLU A 134 6.41 -3.12 -9.42
C GLU A 134 5.87 -1.99 -10.30
N SER A 135 4.60 -2.05 -10.68
CA SER A 135 3.93 -0.99 -11.44
C SER A 135 3.36 0.11 -10.54
N SER A 136 3.14 -0.20 -9.26
CA SER A 136 2.57 0.71 -8.27
C SER A 136 3.64 1.57 -7.61
N ASP A 137 3.27 2.79 -7.24
CA ASP A 137 4.15 3.75 -6.53
C ASP A 137 4.17 3.46 -5.03
N LEU A 138 4.73 2.29 -4.67
CA LEU A 138 4.74 1.79 -3.30
C LEU A 138 5.72 2.58 -2.41
N GLU A 139 6.72 3.23 -2.99
CA GLU A 139 7.60 4.17 -2.30
C GLU A 139 6.83 5.39 -1.80
N ARG A 140 5.98 6.00 -2.64
CA ARG A 140 5.14 7.12 -2.20
C ARG A 140 4.11 6.65 -1.17
N LEU A 141 3.51 5.48 -1.35
CA LEU A 141 2.62 4.90 -0.32
C LEU A 141 3.34 4.76 1.03
N ALA A 142 4.57 4.23 1.05
CA ALA A 142 5.33 4.07 2.28
C ALA A 142 5.63 5.42 2.96
N GLN A 143 5.97 6.45 2.19
CA GLN A 143 6.17 7.82 2.71
C GLN A 143 4.89 8.39 3.34
N ASP A 144 3.75 8.24 2.66
CA ASP A 144 2.45 8.70 3.16
C ASP A 144 2.04 7.94 4.44
N LEU A 145 2.26 6.63 4.50
CA LEU A 145 2.01 5.84 5.71
C LEU A 145 2.93 6.25 6.86
N ALA A 146 4.19 6.60 6.60
CA ALA A 146 5.08 7.12 7.62
C ALA A 146 4.58 8.45 8.19
N ALA A 147 4.13 9.38 7.34
CA ALA A 147 3.54 10.64 7.75
C ALA A 147 2.31 10.41 8.65
N LEU A 148 1.35 9.60 8.19
CA LEU A 148 0.13 9.28 8.93
C LEU A 148 0.44 8.62 10.28
N ARG A 149 1.37 7.66 10.30
CA ARG A 149 1.84 6.98 11.52
C ARG A 149 2.46 7.96 12.52
N SER A 150 3.20 8.96 12.06
CA SER A 150 3.79 9.99 12.94
C SER A 150 2.77 11.00 13.49
N GLY A 151 1.50 10.92 13.07
CA GLY A 151 0.46 11.87 13.47
C GLY A 151 0.35 13.09 12.55
N SER A 152 0.97 13.05 11.37
CA SER A 152 0.88 14.12 10.37
C SER A 152 -0.08 13.74 9.26
N GLY A 153 -0.88 14.69 8.76
CA GLY A 153 -1.64 14.49 7.53
C GLY A 153 -0.74 14.51 6.29
N THR A 154 -1.25 14.03 5.16
CA THR A 154 -0.53 14.01 3.87
C THR A 154 -1.48 14.14 2.68
N ASN A 155 -0.94 14.52 1.52
CA ASN A 155 -1.68 14.52 0.26
C ASN A 155 -1.58 13.14 -0.39
N ILE A 156 -2.71 12.45 -0.46
CA ILE A 156 -2.84 11.13 -1.07
C ILE A 156 -3.28 11.30 -2.53
N PRO A 157 -2.66 10.62 -3.50
CA PRO A 157 -3.13 10.65 -4.89
C PRO A 157 -4.56 10.13 -5.02
N LEU A 158 -5.26 10.57 -6.05
CA LEU A 158 -6.62 10.13 -6.39
C LEU A 158 -6.57 9.40 -7.71
N TRP A 159 -6.78 8.08 -7.70
CA TRP A 159 -6.88 7.27 -8.91
C TRP A 159 -8.34 6.94 -9.22
N THR A 160 -8.74 7.05 -10.49
CA THR A 160 -10.14 6.82 -10.90
C THR A 160 -10.28 5.59 -11.80
N PHE A 161 -11.29 4.76 -11.50
CA PHE A 161 -11.68 3.64 -12.34
C PHE A 161 -12.30 4.06 -13.68
N ALA A 162 -12.74 5.32 -13.82
CA ALA A 162 -13.32 5.85 -15.05
C ALA A 162 -12.25 6.17 -16.10
N GLU A 163 -11.18 6.85 -15.70
CA GLU A 163 -10.12 7.26 -16.61
C GLU A 163 -8.89 6.34 -16.55
N HIS A 164 -8.85 5.45 -15.56
CA HIS A 164 -7.74 4.56 -15.24
C HIS A 164 -6.39 5.26 -15.06
N ARG A 165 -6.40 6.41 -14.37
CA ARG A 165 -5.22 7.21 -14.08
C ARG A 165 -5.43 8.04 -12.82
N ARG A 166 -4.35 8.70 -12.36
CA ARG A 166 -4.42 9.69 -11.28
C ARG A 166 -4.98 11.01 -11.81
N ILE A 167 -5.91 11.61 -11.06
CA ILE A 167 -6.61 12.86 -11.44
C ILE A 167 -6.34 14.02 -10.48
N GLY A 168 -5.56 13.80 -9.42
CA GLY A 168 -5.21 14.82 -8.45
C GLY A 168 -4.72 14.20 -7.15
N GLU A 169 -4.76 15.00 -6.09
CA GLU A 169 -4.47 14.57 -4.73
C GLU A 169 -5.56 15.11 -3.79
N GLN A 170 -5.76 14.42 -2.66
CA GLN A 170 -6.60 14.89 -1.56
C GLN A 170 -5.80 14.91 -0.27
N TYR A 171 -5.98 15.96 0.53
CA TYR A 171 -5.39 16.00 1.86
C TYR A 171 -6.16 15.07 2.81
N VAL A 172 -5.44 14.14 3.42
CA VAL A 172 -5.96 13.21 4.42
C VAL A 172 -5.39 13.58 5.78
N GLN A 173 -6.28 13.87 6.74
CA GLN A 173 -5.90 13.99 8.14
C GLN A 173 -5.70 12.60 8.75
N THR A 174 -4.66 12.46 9.58
CA THR A 174 -4.40 11.21 10.31
C THR A 174 -5.46 10.94 11.39
N ALA A 175 -5.51 9.69 11.86
CA ALA A 175 -6.33 9.24 12.98
C ALA A 175 -5.51 8.31 13.89
N ASP A 176 -6.09 7.91 15.04
CA ASP A 176 -5.44 6.95 15.93
C ASP A 176 -5.41 5.53 15.35
N VAL A 177 -6.36 5.22 14.48
CA VAL A 177 -6.34 4.02 13.65
C VAL A 177 -6.24 4.46 12.19
N VAL A 178 -5.19 4.05 11.51
CA VAL A 178 -5.02 4.29 10.07
C VAL A 178 -5.11 2.94 9.37
N VAL A 179 -5.94 2.85 8.33
CA VAL A 179 -6.08 1.62 7.56
C VAL A 179 -5.49 1.84 6.18
N VAL A 180 -4.57 0.97 5.75
CA VAL A 180 -4.19 0.82 4.34
C VAL A 180 -4.81 -0.45 3.80
N GLU A 181 -5.55 -0.34 2.70
CA GLU A 181 -6.25 -1.47 2.11
C GLU A 181 -5.97 -1.59 0.61
N GLY A 182 -5.88 -2.82 0.11
CA GLY A 182 -5.74 -3.07 -1.32
C GLY A 182 -4.85 -4.27 -1.64
N LEU A 183 -4.60 -4.50 -2.92
CA LEU A 183 -3.83 -5.67 -3.39
C LEU A 183 -2.41 -5.67 -2.84
N HIS A 184 -1.79 -4.50 -2.69
CA HIS A 184 -0.38 -4.36 -2.31
C HIS A 184 -0.17 -3.93 -0.86
N ALA A 185 -1.22 -3.88 -0.04
CA ALA A 185 -1.14 -3.35 1.32
C ALA A 185 -0.10 -4.09 2.20
N LEU A 186 0.12 -5.39 1.96
CA LEU A 186 1.13 -6.18 2.68
C LEU A 186 2.42 -6.42 1.88
N HIS A 187 2.63 -5.71 0.77
CA HIS A 187 3.89 -5.77 0.03
C HIS A 187 5.07 -5.19 0.84
N ALA A 188 6.30 -5.56 0.48
CA ALA A 188 7.51 -5.31 1.27
C ALA A 188 7.66 -3.87 1.79
N LEU A 189 7.37 -2.85 0.97
CA LEU A 189 7.48 -1.43 1.36
C LEU A 189 6.39 -1.01 2.36
N PRO A 190 5.08 -1.06 2.06
CA PRO A 190 4.04 -0.68 3.02
C PRO A 190 4.05 -1.56 4.28
N ARG A 191 4.46 -2.83 4.18
CA ARG A 191 4.53 -3.77 5.31
C ARG A 191 5.39 -3.28 6.47
N GLN A 192 6.43 -2.48 6.21
CA GLN A 192 7.30 -1.91 7.23
C GLN A 192 6.60 -0.89 8.14
N HIS A 193 5.49 -0.32 7.68
CA HIS A 193 4.72 0.69 8.40
C HIS A 193 3.47 0.12 9.08
N ILE A 194 3.20 -1.18 8.92
CA ILE A 194 1.99 -1.86 9.42
C ILE A 194 2.24 -2.53 10.77
N ASP A 195 1.39 -2.23 11.72
CA ASP A 195 1.36 -2.86 13.05
C ASP A 195 0.50 -4.13 13.06
N ILE A 196 -0.64 -4.12 12.35
CA ILE A 196 -1.57 -5.25 12.26
C ILE A 196 -1.83 -5.56 10.79
N ALA A 197 -1.25 -6.65 10.31
CA ALA A 197 -1.50 -7.23 8.99
C ALA A 197 -2.73 -8.15 8.99
N VAL A 198 -3.62 -7.97 8.01
CA VAL A 198 -4.88 -8.70 7.82
C VAL A 198 -4.95 -9.20 6.39
N PHE A 199 -5.30 -10.48 6.22
CA PHE A 199 -5.58 -11.09 4.94
C PHE A 199 -7.06 -11.47 4.88
N VAL A 200 -7.81 -10.91 3.92
CA VAL A 200 -9.22 -11.23 3.70
C VAL A 200 -9.30 -12.31 2.62
N ASP A 201 -9.77 -13.48 3.03
CA ASP A 201 -9.91 -14.67 2.20
C ASP A 201 -11.37 -14.85 1.77
N ALA A 202 -11.61 -15.01 0.48
CA ALA A 202 -12.94 -15.23 -0.06
C ALA A 202 -12.85 -16.08 -1.34
N PRO A 203 -13.74 -17.08 -1.52
CA PRO A 203 -13.76 -17.92 -2.72
C PRO A 203 -13.91 -17.10 -4.00
N GLN A 204 -13.18 -17.46 -5.05
CA GLN A 204 -13.26 -16.78 -6.35
C GLN A 204 -14.69 -16.66 -6.90
N PRO A 205 -15.57 -17.68 -6.86
CA PRO A 205 -16.94 -17.54 -7.34
C PRO A 205 -17.73 -16.47 -6.59
N THR A 206 -17.59 -16.41 -5.26
CA THR A 206 -18.23 -15.37 -4.43
C THR A 206 -17.70 -13.98 -4.77
N ARG A 207 -16.38 -13.85 -4.99
CA ARG A 207 -15.76 -12.58 -5.37
C ARG A 207 -16.20 -12.12 -6.75
N TRP A 208 -16.31 -13.04 -7.71
CA TRP A 208 -16.81 -12.75 -9.05
C TRP A 208 -18.25 -12.20 -9.01
N GLN A 209 -19.15 -12.88 -8.30
CA GLN A 209 -20.53 -12.41 -8.10
C GLN A 209 -20.57 -11.01 -7.47
N ARG A 210 -19.76 -10.77 -6.44
CA ARG A 210 -19.64 -9.44 -5.81
C ARG A 210 -19.09 -8.38 -6.76
N ALA A 211 -18.13 -8.72 -7.60
CA ALA A 211 -17.56 -7.82 -8.58
C ALA A 211 -18.61 -7.42 -9.63
N VAL A 212 -19.35 -8.40 -10.18
CA VAL A 212 -20.44 -8.14 -11.14
C VAL A 212 -21.52 -7.27 -10.51
N ALA A 213 -21.98 -7.62 -9.30
CA ALA A 213 -23.01 -6.85 -8.60
C ALA A 213 -22.60 -5.39 -8.36
N ARG A 214 -21.32 -5.15 -8.04
CA ARG A 214 -20.75 -3.81 -7.87
C ARG A 214 -20.81 -2.99 -9.17
N GLU A 215 -20.38 -3.56 -10.29
CA GLU A 215 -20.43 -2.85 -11.58
C GLU A 215 -21.88 -2.61 -12.03
N GLN A 216 -22.78 -3.58 -11.83
CA GLN A 216 -24.21 -3.44 -12.12
C GLN A 216 -24.91 -2.38 -11.26
N ALA A 217 -24.47 -2.20 -10.01
CA ALA A 217 -24.95 -1.13 -9.13
C ALA A 217 -24.46 0.27 -9.57
N GLY A 218 -23.49 0.34 -10.48
CA GLY A 218 -22.91 1.60 -10.94
C GLY A 218 -21.85 2.19 -10.02
N ASP A 219 -21.35 1.41 -9.04
CA ASP A 219 -20.27 1.85 -8.13
C ASP A 219 -18.97 2.16 -8.89
N ARG A 220 -18.80 1.52 -10.06
CA ARG A 220 -17.69 1.71 -10.98
C ARG A 220 -18.24 1.68 -12.42
N PRO A 221 -17.55 2.33 -13.38
CA PRO A 221 -18.07 2.51 -14.73
C PRO A 221 -17.66 1.38 -15.69
N TRP A 222 -17.22 0.21 -15.19
CA TRP A 222 -16.71 -0.83 -16.08
C TRP A 222 -17.84 -1.63 -16.71
N PRO A 223 -17.83 -1.82 -18.05
CA PRO A 223 -18.67 -2.82 -18.69
C PRO A 223 -18.35 -4.22 -18.14
N ILE A 224 -19.36 -5.09 -18.05
CA ILE A 224 -19.19 -6.45 -17.51
C ILE A 224 -18.20 -7.26 -18.35
N GLU A 225 -18.15 -7.04 -19.66
CA GLU A 225 -17.20 -7.69 -20.56
C GLU A 225 -15.75 -7.28 -20.25
N TYR A 226 -15.53 -6.01 -19.91
CA TYR A 226 -14.23 -5.53 -19.47
C TYR A 226 -13.86 -6.12 -18.11
N LEU A 227 -14.81 -6.12 -17.17
CA LEU A 227 -14.63 -6.70 -15.84
C LEU A 227 -14.25 -8.17 -15.93
N ASP A 228 -14.96 -8.97 -16.72
CA ASP A 228 -14.72 -10.41 -16.90
C ASP A 228 -13.29 -10.67 -17.36
N LYS A 229 -12.88 -10.00 -18.45
CA LYS A 229 -11.53 -10.09 -18.97
C LYS A 229 -10.51 -9.68 -17.90
N PHE A 230 -10.65 -8.49 -17.30
CA PHE A 230 -9.70 -7.97 -16.32
C PHE A 230 -9.59 -8.89 -15.09
N PHE A 231 -10.73 -9.36 -14.57
CA PHE A 231 -10.78 -10.23 -13.40
C PHE A 231 -9.99 -11.52 -13.65
N HIS A 232 -10.27 -12.21 -14.76
CA HIS A 232 -9.69 -13.52 -15.05
C HIS A 232 -8.27 -13.47 -15.61
N THR A 233 -7.90 -12.42 -16.35
CA THR A 233 -6.59 -12.36 -17.02
C THR A 233 -5.57 -11.44 -16.36
N VAL A 234 -5.99 -10.57 -15.43
CA VAL A 234 -5.11 -9.63 -14.72
C VAL A 234 -5.23 -9.79 -13.21
N ALA A 235 -6.39 -9.51 -12.64
CA ALA A 235 -6.55 -9.41 -11.19
C ALA A 235 -6.25 -10.73 -10.45
N GLU A 236 -6.86 -11.83 -10.91
CA GLU A 236 -6.63 -13.17 -10.35
C GLU A 236 -5.18 -13.63 -10.43
N PRO A 237 -4.57 -13.74 -11.63
CA PRO A 237 -3.21 -14.26 -11.75
C PRO A 237 -2.20 -13.37 -11.01
N THR A 238 -2.32 -12.04 -11.09
CA THR A 238 -1.39 -11.14 -10.43
C THR A 238 -1.46 -11.24 -8.91
N PHE A 239 -2.65 -11.31 -8.32
CA PHE A 239 -2.77 -11.48 -6.87
C PHE A 239 -2.26 -12.85 -6.42
N ALA A 240 -2.51 -13.91 -7.20
CA ALA A 240 -2.09 -15.27 -6.87
C ALA A 240 -0.56 -15.42 -6.70
N LEU A 241 0.24 -14.61 -7.41
CA LEU A 241 1.71 -14.59 -7.26
C LEU A 241 2.16 -14.24 -5.83
N HIS A 242 1.37 -13.45 -5.11
CA HIS A 242 1.76 -12.91 -3.79
C HIS A 242 0.85 -13.39 -2.64
N ALA A 243 -0.32 -13.97 -2.95
CA ALA A 243 -1.34 -14.35 -1.98
C ALA A 243 -0.78 -15.16 -0.80
N ASP A 244 0.02 -16.18 -1.09
CA ASP A 244 0.66 -17.04 -0.11
C ASP A 244 1.60 -16.30 0.84
N SER A 245 2.39 -15.37 0.29
CA SER A 245 3.31 -14.55 1.08
C SER A 245 2.54 -13.62 2.02
N TYR A 246 1.51 -12.96 1.49
CA TYR A 246 0.65 -12.08 2.26
C TYR A 246 -0.12 -12.80 3.35
N ARG A 247 -0.66 -13.99 3.05
CA ARG A 247 -1.40 -14.82 4.01
C ARG A 247 -0.50 -15.26 5.16
N ARG A 248 0.73 -15.68 4.88
CA ARG A 248 1.72 -16.06 5.91
C ARG A 248 2.16 -14.87 6.78
N ALA A 249 2.18 -13.66 6.21
CA ALA A 249 2.57 -12.45 6.93
C ALA A 249 1.44 -11.84 7.78
N ALA A 250 0.22 -12.36 7.68
CA ALA A 250 -0.96 -11.81 8.35
C ALA A 250 -1.07 -12.26 9.82
N HIS A 251 -1.48 -11.33 10.68
CA HIS A 251 -1.88 -11.63 12.06
C HIS A 251 -3.31 -12.16 12.13
N PHE A 252 -4.16 -11.71 11.19
CA PHE A 252 -5.54 -12.14 11.04
C PHE A 252 -5.79 -12.66 9.63
N VAL A 253 -6.37 -13.85 9.54
CA VAL A 253 -6.99 -14.35 8.31
C VAL A 253 -8.50 -14.25 8.48
N VAL A 254 -9.13 -13.39 7.70
CA VAL A 254 -10.57 -13.13 7.77
C VAL A 254 -11.26 -13.92 6.69
N ILE A 255 -12.11 -14.88 7.08
CA ILE A 255 -12.90 -15.69 6.16
C ILE A 255 -14.18 -14.92 5.79
N ASN A 256 -14.34 -14.62 4.51
CA ASN A 256 -15.47 -13.89 3.94
C ASN A 256 -16.13 -14.66 2.79
N ASP A 257 -16.53 -15.90 3.08
CA ASP A 257 -17.32 -16.72 2.17
C ASP A 257 -18.83 -16.40 2.27
N ALA A 258 -19.63 -17.03 1.42
CA ALA A 258 -21.08 -16.86 1.41
C ALA A 258 -21.79 -17.55 2.59
N ALA A 259 -21.14 -18.53 3.24
CA ALA A 259 -21.73 -19.25 4.38
C ALA A 259 -21.77 -18.40 5.66
N HIS A 260 -20.93 -17.37 5.74
CA HIS A 260 -20.85 -16.45 6.87
C HIS A 260 -21.26 -15.02 6.51
N ALA A 261 -22.01 -14.84 5.41
CA ALA A 261 -22.64 -13.56 5.13
C ALA A 261 -23.71 -13.27 6.20
N PRO A 262 -23.82 -12.03 6.72
CA PRO A 262 -24.92 -11.70 7.62
C PRO A 262 -26.24 -11.98 6.89
N GLU A 263 -27.14 -12.74 7.53
CA GLU A 263 -28.51 -12.86 7.06
C GLU A 263 -29.11 -11.46 6.96
N SER A 264 -29.66 -11.15 5.79
CA SER A 264 -30.17 -9.83 5.39
C SER A 264 -31.21 -9.27 6.34
#